data_AF-A0A5K1AGX1-F1
#
_entry.id   AF-A0A5K1AGX1-F1
#
_cell.length_a   1.000
_cell.length_b   1.000
_cell.length_c   1.000
_cell.angle_alpha   90.00
_cell.angle_beta   90.00
_cell.angle_gamma   90.00
#
_symmetry.space_group_name_H-M   'P 1'
#
loop_
_entity.id
_entity.type
_entity.pdbx_description
1 polymer ?
#
loop_
_entity_poly.entity_id
_entity_poly.type
_entity_poly.pdbx_seq_one_letter_code
_entity_poly.pdbx_strand_id
1 'polypeptide(L)' 'NLGNLFLIILPTTCNEDGTPFGDSSSCVAAGMAYSSFSMA' A
#
# COMPACT_ATOMS: atom_id res chain seq x y z
N ASN A 1 -1.74 11.52 -11.67
CA ASN A 1 -2.50 10.25 -11.65
C ASN A 1 -2.35 9.68 -10.25
N LEU A 2 -3.41 9.72 -9.43
CA LEU A 2 -3.32 9.42 -7.99
C LEU A 2 -2.98 7.94 -7.73
N GLY A 3 -3.42 7.04 -8.62
CA GLY A 3 -3.08 5.62 -8.55
C GLY A 3 -1.58 5.35 -8.67
N ASN A 4 -0.91 6.03 -9.60
CA ASN A 4 0.52 5.89 -9.79
C ASN A 4 1.32 6.32 -8.55
N LEU A 5 0.77 7.22 -7.73
CA LEU A 5 1.38 7.61 -6.47
C LEU A 5 1.24 6.50 -5.41
N PHE A 6 0.06 5.89 -5.32
CA PHE A 6 -0.18 4.77 -4.39
C PHE A 6 0.69 3.54 -4.69
N LEU A 7 0.94 3.24 -5.96
CA LEU A 7 1.84 2.14 -6.37
C LEU A 7 3.29 2.31 -5.85
N ILE A 8 3.71 3.55 -5.58
CA ILE A 8 5.06 3.84 -5.07
C ILE A 8 5.03 3.96 -3.54
N ILE A 9 4.09 4.73 -2.99
CA ILE A 9 4.06 5.00 -1.55
C ILE A 9 3.75 3.73 -0.75
N LEU A 10 2.74 2.95 -1.15
CA LEU A 10 2.29 1.78 -0.38
C LEU A 10 3.41 0.77 -0.08
N PRO A 11 4.13 0.22 -1.07
CA PRO A 11 5.20 -0.74 -0.78
C PRO A 11 6.32 -0.12 0.05
N THR A 12 6.62 1.17 -0.13
CA THR A 12 7.66 1.85 0.65
C THR A 12 7.24 1.99 2.13
N THR A 13 5.98 2.36 2.41
CA THR A 13 5.45 2.47 3.77
C THR A 13 5.21 1.12 4.45
N CYS A 14 4.89 0.08 3.68
CA CYS A 14 4.70 -1.27 4.21
C CYS A 14 6.02 -1.96 4.55
N ASN A 15 7.13 -1.55 3.94
CA ASN A 15 8.45 -2.14 4.14
C ASN A 15 9.31 -1.35 5.14
N GLU A 16 8.72 -0.38 5.86
CA GLU A 16 9.34 0.25 7.01
C GLU A 16 9.19 -0.59 8.27
N ASP A 17 10.26 -0.68 9.06
CA ASP A 17 10.23 -1.34 10.36
C ASP A 17 9.35 -0.57 11.36
N GLY A 18 8.52 -1.29 12.11
CA GLY A 18 7.61 -0.67 13.08
C GLY A 18 6.40 0.02 12.46
N THR A 19 6.11 -0.25 11.18
CA THR A 19 4.92 0.25 10.49
C THR A 19 3.62 -0.11 11.23
N PRO A 20 2.66 0.84 11.37
CA PRO A 20 1.39 0.58 12.03
C PRO A 20 0.46 -0.33 11.21
N PHE A 21 0.84 -0.66 9.98
CA PHE A 21 0.02 -1.39 9.02
C PHE A 21 0.22 -2.91 9.06
N GLY A 22 0.98 -3.41 10.05
CA GLY A 22 1.17 -4.84 10.28
C GLY A 22 2.28 -5.45 9.41
N ASP A 23 2.21 -6.76 9.17
CA ASP A 23 3.20 -7.45 8.34
C ASP A 23 3.22 -6.89 6.91
N SER A 24 4.43 -6.72 6.38
CA SER A 24 4.66 -6.08 5.08
C SER A 24 3.87 -6.73 3.95
N SER A 25 3.78 -8.06 3.94
CA SER A 25 3.05 -8.80 2.90
C SER A 25 1.54 -8.54 2.94
N SER A 26 0.97 -8.47 4.14
CA SER A 26 -0.45 -8.19 4.34
C SER A 26 -0.79 -6.73 4.05
N CYS A 27 0.08 -5.81 4.47
CA CYS A 27 -0.04 -4.38 4.19
C CYS A 27 -0.03 -4.09 2.69
N VAL A 28 0.92 -4.66 1.95
CA VAL A 28 1.00 -4.46 0.49
C VAL A 28 -0.22 -5.05 -0.21
N ALA A 29 -0.64 -6.27 0.12
CA ALA A 29 -1.81 -6.90 -0.49
C ALA A 29 -3.09 -6.09 -0.27
N ALA A 30 -3.36 -5.68 0.98
CA ALA A 30 -4.53 -4.89 1.33
C ALA A 30 -4.48 -3.47 0.74
N GLY A 31 -3.32 -2.81 0.81
CA GLY A 31 -3.12 -1.46 0.26
C GLY A 31 -3.30 -1.43 -1.25
N MET A 32 -2.77 -2.42 -1.96
CA MET A 32 -2.93 -2.52 -3.42
C MET A 32 -4.38 -2.79 -3.82
N ALA A 33 -5.09 -3.67 -3.11
CA ALA A 33 -6.52 -3.91 -3.32
C ALA A 33 -7.36 -2.65 -3.05
N TYR A 34 -7.11 -1.95 -1.95
CA TYR A 34 -7.78 -0.70 -1.61
C TYR A 34 -7.51 0.38 -2.66
N SER A 35 -6.26 0.52 -3.12
CA SER A 35 -5.91 1.48 -4.17
C SER A 35 -6.63 1.20 -5.48
N SER A 36 -6.68 -0.08 -5.89
CA SER A 36 -7.36 -0.50 -7.12
C SER A 36 -8.87 -0.26 -7.04
N PHE A 37 -9.48 -0.56 -5.88
CA PHE A 37 -10.89 -0.31 -5.64
C PHE A 37 -11.22 1.19 -5.58
N SER A 38 -10.37 2.01 -4.96
CA SER A 38 -10.58 3.47 -4.86
C SER A 38 -10.39 4.22 -6.17
N MET A 39 -9.77 3.58 -7.16
CA MET A 39 -9.59 4.10 -8.51
C MET A 39 -10.66 3.63 -9.49
N ALA A 40 -11.52 2.69 -9.07
CA ALA A 40 -12.62 2.16 -9.87
C ALA A 40 -13.83 3.11 -9.90
#